data_AF-A0A1C6GX77-F1
#
_entry.id   AF-A0A1C6GX77-F1
#
_cell.length_a   1.000
_cell.length_b   1.000
_cell.length_c   1.000
_cell.angle_alpha   90.00
_cell.angle_beta   90.00
_cell.angle_gamma   90.00
#
_symmetry.space_group_name_H-M   'P 1'
#
loop_
_entity.id
_entity.type
_entity.pdbx_description
1 polymer ?
#
loop_
_entity_poly.entity_id
_entity_poly.type
_entity_poly.pdbx_seq_one_letter_code
_entity_poly.pdbx_strand_id
1 'polypeptide(L)' 'MSDRKNEINFIVDMIYKLCVESDICLLPHELDDGTKLVVIQDNRNGKKYAITKNK' A
#
# COMPACT_ATOMS: atom_id res chain seq x y z
N MET A 1 -12.90 -6.90 -22.04
CA MET A 1 -12.74 -6.60 -20.61
C MET A 1 -13.60 -5.39 -20.30
N SER A 2 -14.23 -5.29 -19.11
CA SER A 2 -14.95 -4.06 -18.76
C SER A 2 -13.96 -2.91 -18.56
N ASP A 3 -14.34 -1.69 -18.91
CA ASP A 3 -13.50 -0.49 -18.75
C ASP A 3 -13.03 -0.35 -17.30
N ARG A 4 -13.91 -0.66 -16.35
CA ARG A 4 -13.58 -0.66 -14.92
C ARG A 4 -12.46 -1.60 -14.53
N LYS A 5 -12.38 -2.79 -15.15
CA LYS A 5 -11.29 -3.74 -14.91
C LYS A 5 -9.95 -3.18 -15.41
N ASN A 6 -9.96 -2.52 -16.56
CA ASN A 6 -8.75 -1.93 -17.14
C ASN A 6 -8.23 -0.78 -16.28
N GLU A 7 -9.11 0.09 -15.78
CA GLU A 7 -8.74 1.16 -14.83
C GLU A 7 -8.11 0.60 -13.56
N ILE A 8 -8.70 -0.43 -12.97
CA ILE A 8 -8.18 -1.06 -11.75
C ILE A 8 -6.81 -1.68 -12.02
N ASN A 9 -6.65 -2.43 -13.11
CA ASN A 9 -5.37 -3.02 -13.48
C ASN A 9 -4.29 -1.96 -13.67
N PHE A 10 -4.60 -0.85 -14.34
CA PHE A 10 -3.66 0.27 -14.49
C PHE A 10 -3.17 0.82 -13.14
N ILE A 11 -4.07 1.01 -12.18
CA ILE A 11 -3.70 1.46 -10.82
C ILE A 11 -2.85 0.42 -10.10
N VAL A 12 -3.21 -0.86 -10.19
CA VAL A 12 -2.44 -1.96 -9.56
C VAL A 12 -1.02 -2.03 -10.12
N ASP A 13 -0.86 -1.95 -11.44
CA ASP A 13 0.44 -1.97 -12.11
C ASP A 13 1.30 -0.76 -11.70
N MET A 14 0.69 0.42 -11.60
CA MET A 14 1.37 1.63 -11.12
C MET A 14 1.85 1.47 -9.67
N ILE A 15 1.00 0.98 -8.78
CA ILE A 15 1.36 0.74 -7.37
C ILE A 15 2.51 -0.28 -7.28
N TYR A 16 2.42 -1.38 -8.02
CA TYR A 16 3.45 -2.41 -8.04
C TYR A 16 4.81 -1.84 -8.47
N LYS A 17 4.84 -1.07 -9.56
CA LYS A 17 6.06 -0.43 -10.06
C LYS A 17 6.70 0.48 -8.99
N LEU A 18 5.91 1.32 -8.35
CA LEU A 18 6.40 2.22 -7.29
C LEU A 18 6.96 1.45 -6.08
N CYS A 19 6.33 0.33 -5.72
CA CYS A 19 6.81 -0.53 -4.63
C CYS A 19 8.17 -1.14 -4.95
N VAL A 20 8.36 -1.66 -6.17
CA VAL A 20 9.62 -2.25 -6.62
C VAL A 20 10.72 -1.20 -6.70
N GLU A 21 10.45 -0.03 -7.29
CA GLU A 21 11.44 1.04 -7.47
C GLU A 21 11.93 1.61 -6.12
N SER A 22 11.05 1.66 -5.12
CA SER A 22 11.38 2.22 -3.80
C SER A 22 11.85 1.18 -2.78
N ASP A 23 11.88 -0.11 -3.15
CA ASP A 23 12.11 -1.26 -2.26
C ASP A 23 11.22 -1.24 -1.00
N ILE A 24 9.91 -1.08 -1.23
CA ILE A 24 8.88 -1.06 -0.21
C ILE A 24 7.79 -2.11 -0.51
N CYS A 25 6.98 -2.45 0.49
CA CYS A 25 5.76 -3.23 0.29
C CYS A 25 4.57 -2.64 1.04
N LEU A 26 3.36 -2.91 0.54
CA LEU A 26 2.09 -2.55 1.17
C LEU A 26 1.56 -3.75 1.96
N LEU A 27 1.29 -3.57 3.25
CA LEU A 27 0.79 -4.62 4.13
C LEU A 27 -0.52 -4.21 4.81
N PRO A 28 -1.49 -5.12 4.96
CA PRO A 28 -2.64 -4.87 5.82
C PRO A 28 -2.19 -4.78 7.28
N HIS A 29 -2.77 -3.85 8.02
CA HIS A 29 -2.52 -3.68 9.44
C HIS A 29 -3.82 -3.29 10.16
N GLU A 30 -3.93 -3.67 11.42
CA GLU A 30 -5.06 -3.36 12.28
C GLU A 30 -4.51 -2.69 13.54
N LEU A 31 -5.04 -1.52 13.88
CA LEU A 31 -4.72 -0.79 15.11
C LEU A 31 -5.44 -1.43 16.31
N ASP A 32 -5.00 -1.09 17.52
CA ASP A 32 -5.58 -1.60 18.76
C ASP A 32 -7.08 -1.27 18.93
N ASP A 33 -7.56 -0.22 18.27
CA ASP A 33 -8.98 0.18 18.24
C ASP A 33 -9.81 -0.54 17.17
N GLY A 34 -9.21 -1.49 16.44
CA GLY A 34 -9.83 -2.25 15.35
C GLY A 34 -9.80 -1.54 13.99
N THR A 35 -9.20 -0.35 13.88
CA THR A 35 -9.08 0.37 12.61
C THR A 35 -8.15 -0.37 11.66
N LYS A 36 -8.66 -0.75 10.49
CA LYS A 36 -7.88 -1.41 9.42
C LYS A 36 -7.28 -0.38 8.47
N LEU A 37 -5.99 -0.50 8.21
CA LEU A 37 -5.25 0.38 7.31
C LEU A 37 -4.19 -0.38 6.51
N VAL A 38 -3.63 0.29 5.51
CA VAL A 38 -2.48 -0.22 4.75
C VAL A 38 -1.23 0.51 5.25
N VAL A 39 -0.23 -0.25 5.68
CA VAL A 39 1.11 0.28 6.03
C VAL A 39 2.07 0.07 4.87
N ILE A 40 3.00 1.01 4.74
CA ILE A 40 4.18 0.90 3.86
C ILE A 40 5.32 0.37 4.73
N GLN A 41 5.93 -0.76 4.34
CA GLN A 41 7.14 -1.27 4.99
C GLN A 41 8.35 -1.03 4.06
N ASP A 42 9.42 -0.44 4.59
CA ASP A 42 10.73 -0.36 3.93
C ASP A 42 11.44 -1.72 4.06
N ASN A 43 11.72 -2.39 2.94
CA ASN A 43 12.30 -3.73 2.97
C ASN A 43 13.77 -3.73 3.41
N ARG A 44 14.46 -2.58 3.35
CA ARG A 44 15.88 -2.47 3.70
C ARG A 44 16.13 -2.53 5.20
N ASN A 45 15.15 -2.10 5.99
CA ASN A 45 15.29 -1.96 7.44
C ASN A 45 14.07 -2.44 8.25
N GLY A 46 12.98 -2.85 7.59
CA GLY A 46 11.77 -3.35 8.22
C GLY A 46 10.90 -2.28 8.90
N LYS A 47 11.25 -0.99 8.79
CA LYS A 47 10.45 0.10 9.37
C LYS A 47 9.12 0.21 8.64
N LYS A 48 8.07 0.46 9.42
CA LYS A 48 6.69 0.59 8.94
C LYS A 48 6.23 2.03 9.07
N TYR A 49 5.54 2.51 8.06
CA TYR A 49 4.95 3.83 7.95
C TYR A 49 3.47 3.67 7.69
N ALA A 50 2.64 4.40 8.42
CA ALA A 50 1.20 4.47 8.17
C ALA A 50 0.88 5.90 7.75
N ILE A 51 0.13 6.07 6.68
CA ILE A 51 -0.54 7.34 6.42
C ILE A 51 -1.76 7.37 7.32
N THR A 52 -1.56 7.75 8.58
CA THR A 52 -2.69 8.07 9.45
C THR A 52 -3.16 9.48 9.08
N LYS A 53 -4.46 9.64 8.87
CA LYS A 53 -5.07 10.97 8.85
C LYS A 53 -5.07 11.45 10.30
N ASN A 54 -3.92 11.93 10.79
CA ASN A 54 -3.85 12.44 12.15
C ASN A 54 -4.81 13.63 12.27
N LYS A 55 -5.54 13.60 13.40
CA LYS A 55 -6.58 14.50 13.89
C LYS A 55 -6.24 15.98 13.75
#